data_AF-A0A378K046-F1
#
_entry.id   AF-A0A378K046-F1
#
_cell.length_a   1.000
_cell.length_b   1.000
_cell.length_c   1.000
_cell.angle_alpha   90.00
_cell.angle_beta   90.00
_cell.angle_gamma   90.00
#
_symmetry.space_group_name_H-M   'P 1'
#
loop_
_entity.id
_entity.type
_entity.pdbx_description
1 polymer ?
#
loop_
_entity_poly.entity_id
_entity_poly.type
_entity_poly.pdbx_seq_one_letter_code
_entity_poly.pdbx_strand_id
1 'polypeptide(L)'
;MLYLFLADFNLEIKEKKLPEQKTYSQNIALFVAAALASYALLKKGNYKAALIFYPKAGGGGVNFYKKKPDGKLHRMFAVDYHPFKDPKTQQNQWRFHYHRGKNSSQMNKHRPYQGGW
;
A
#
# COMPACT_ATOMS: atom_id res chain seq x y z
N MET A 1 64.17 -40.86 0.46
CA MET A 1 63.21 -40.57 1.55
C MET A 1 62.92 -39.07 1.52
N LEU A 2 61.77 -38.67 1.01
CA LEU A 2 61.22 -37.31 1.14
C LEU A 2 59.70 -37.41 0.93
N TYR A 3 58.96 -37.17 2.02
CA TYR A 3 57.49 -37.14 2.07
C TYR A 3 57.00 -35.75 1.67
N LEU A 4 56.07 -35.63 0.72
CA LEU A 4 55.18 -34.46 0.57
C LEU A 4 53.87 -34.95 -0.08
N PHE A 5 52.83 -35.16 0.72
CA PHE A 5 51.76 -34.20 1.09
C PHE A 5 50.52 -34.37 0.18
N LEU A 6 49.53 -35.09 0.72
CA LEU A 6 48.16 -35.17 0.22
C LEU A 6 47.49 -33.79 0.34
N ALA A 7 46.77 -33.38 -0.70
CA ALA A 7 45.70 -32.40 -0.57
C ALA A 7 44.44 -33.05 -1.16
N ASP A 8 43.59 -33.55 -0.27
CA ASP A 8 42.26 -34.06 -0.57
C ASP A 8 41.40 -32.93 -1.16
N PHE A 9 41.18 -32.98 -2.47
CA PHE A 9 40.20 -32.15 -3.16
C PHE A 9 38.79 -32.69 -2.87
N ASN A 10 38.29 -32.46 -1.65
CA ASN A 10 36.87 -32.63 -1.34
C ASN A 10 36.11 -31.40 -1.87
N LEU A 11 35.66 -31.49 -3.12
CA LEU A 11 34.81 -30.50 -3.74
C LEU A 11 33.38 -30.67 -3.20
N GLU A 12 33.11 -30.02 -2.07
CA GLU A 12 31.77 -29.95 -1.47
C GLU A 12 30.86 -29.14 -2.41
N ILE A 13 30.10 -29.84 -3.27
CA ILE A 13 29.06 -29.23 -4.08
C ILE A 13 27.95 -28.78 -3.13
N LYS A 14 28.00 -27.52 -2.68
CA LYS A 14 26.85 -26.86 -2.06
C LYS A 14 25.74 -26.79 -3.10
N GLU A 15 24.73 -27.65 -2.97
CA GLU A 15 23.45 -27.47 -3.65
C GLU A 15 22.90 -26.08 -3.30
N LYS A 16 23.02 -25.12 -4.24
CA LYS A 16 22.24 -23.90 -4.16
C LYS A 16 20.77 -24.31 -4.32
N LYS A 17 20.01 -24.32 -3.22
CA LYS A 17 18.55 -24.33 -3.27
C LYS A 17 18.12 -23.20 -4.22
N LEU A 18 17.51 -23.56 -5.36
CA LEU A 18 16.93 -22.56 -6.25
C LEU A 18 15.95 -21.71 -5.43
N PRO A 19 15.99 -20.37 -5.56
CA PRO A 19 15.02 -19.53 -4.89
C PRO A 19 13.61 -19.93 -5.32
N GLU A 20 12.73 -19.98 -4.33
CA GLU A 20 11.36 -20.46 -4.34
C GLU A 20 10.50 -19.82 -5.46
N GLN A 21 10.51 -20.39 -6.66
CA GLN A 21 9.79 -19.89 -7.84
C GLN A 21 8.26 -19.86 -7.66
N LYS A 22 7.72 -20.65 -6.71
CA LYS A 22 6.31 -20.66 -6.35
C LYS A 22 5.83 -19.32 -5.81
N THR A 23 6.62 -18.64 -5.00
CA THR A 23 6.19 -17.44 -4.27
C THR A 23 6.00 -16.24 -5.20
N TYR A 24 6.87 -16.08 -6.21
CA TYR A 24 6.77 -14.98 -7.17
C TYR A 24 5.57 -15.12 -8.12
N SER A 25 5.37 -16.31 -8.68
CA SER A 25 4.22 -16.58 -9.56
C SER A 25 2.88 -16.50 -8.82
N GLN A 26 2.83 -16.96 -7.57
CA GLN A 26 1.67 -16.78 -6.69
C GLN A 26 1.37 -15.30 -6.40
N ASN A 27 2.41 -14.48 -6.14
CA ASN A 27 2.23 -13.04 -5.91
C ASN A 27 1.67 -12.32 -7.15
N ILE A 28 2.15 -12.67 -8.34
CA ILE A 28 1.61 -12.12 -9.60
C ILE A 28 0.16 -12.55 -9.78
N ALA A 29 -0.15 -13.84 -9.60
CA ALA A 29 -1.51 -14.34 -9.73
C ALA A 29 -2.47 -13.64 -8.74
N LEU A 30 -2.04 -13.45 -7.49
CA LEU A 30 -2.79 -12.72 -6.47
C LEU A 30 -3.01 -11.26 -6.86
N PHE A 31 -1.98 -10.58 -7.36
CA PHE A 31 -2.09 -9.20 -7.84
C PHE A 31 -3.09 -9.08 -8.99
N VAL A 32 -2.99 -9.95 -10.00
CA VAL A 32 -3.91 -9.96 -11.15
C VAL A 32 -5.34 -10.24 -10.70
N ALA A 33 -5.55 -11.23 -9.83
CA ALA A 33 -6.87 -11.54 -9.27
C ALA A 33 -7.45 -10.34 -8.50
N ALA A 34 -6.65 -9.68 -7.66
CA ALA A 34 -7.07 -8.50 -6.91
C ALA A 34 -7.40 -7.32 -7.82
N ALA A 35 -6.62 -7.10 -8.88
CA ALA A 35 -6.87 -6.06 -9.87
C ALA A 35 -8.18 -6.29 -10.62
N LEU A 36 -8.42 -7.52 -11.10
CA LEU A 36 -9.66 -7.90 -11.79
C LEU A 36 -10.88 -7.78 -10.88
N ALA A 37 -10.78 -8.24 -9.63
CA ALA A 37 -11.86 -8.10 -8.64
C ALA A 37 -12.18 -6.63 -8.37
N SER A 38 -11.15 -5.79 -8.21
CA SER A 38 -11.31 -4.35 -8.00
C SER A 38 -11.98 -3.69 -9.21
N TYR A 39 -11.55 -4.02 -10.43
CA TYR A 39 -12.16 -3.53 -11.66
C TYR A 39 -13.63 -3.96 -11.79
N ALA A 40 -13.97 -5.20 -11.49
CA ALA A 40 -15.34 -5.70 -11.52
C ALA A 40 -16.25 -4.93 -10.53
N LEU A 41 -15.75 -4.65 -9.32
CA LEU A 41 -16.47 -3.86 -8.31
C LEU A 41 -16.72 -2.42 -8.78
N LEU A 42 -15.73 -1.81 -9.44
CA LEU A 42 -15.86 -0.48 -10.03
C LEU A 42 -16.85 -0.48 -11.21
N LYS A 43 -16.76 -1.48 -12.11
CA LYS A 43 -17.63 -1.61 -13.29
C LYS A 43 -19.10 -1.85 -12.91
N LYS A 44 -19.37 -2.59 -11.83
CA LYS A 44 -20.73 -2.77 -11.29
C LYS A 44 -21.36 -1.43 -10.83
N GLY A 45 -20.57 -0.37 -10.67
CA GLY A 45 -21.05 0.97 -10.32
C GLY A 45 -21.37 1.18 -8.84
N ASN A 46 -21.23 0.12 -8.03
CA ASN A 46 -21.45 0.18 -6.59
C ASN A 46 -20.25 0.74 -5.82
N TYR A 47 -19.07 0.71 -6.43
CA TYR A 47 -17.84 1.26 -5.87
C TYR A 47 -17.27 2.29 -6.83
N LYS A 48 -16.70 3.36 -6.30
CA LYS A 48 -15.97 4.37 -7.09
C LYS A 48 -14.67 4.73 -6.39
N ALA A 49 -13.65 5.04 -7.18
CA ALA A 49 -12.42 5.65 -6.70
C ALA A 49 -12.27 7.03 -7.37
N ALA A 50 -11.73 8.01 -6.65
CA ALA A 50 -11.42 9.32 -7.19
C ALA A 50 -10.03 9.75 -6.73
N LEU A 51 -9.20 10.18 -7.69
CA LEU A 51 -7.97 10.91 -7.42
C LEU A 51 -8.33 12.40 -7.23
N ILE A 52 -7.89 12.98 -6.13
CA ILE A 52 -8.18 14.37 -5.76
C ILE A 52 -6.86 15.11 -5.59
N PHE A 53 -6.78 16.32 -6.14
CA PHE A 53 -5.67 17.24 -5.94
C PHE A 53 -6.12 18.39 -5.04
N TYR A 54 -5.25 18.83 -4.14
CA TYR A 54 -5.56 19.88 -3.16
C TYR A 54 -4.89 21.20 -3.58
N PRO A 55 -5.52 22.06 -4.39
CA PRO A 55 -4.85 23.23 -4.95
C PRO A 55 -4.42 24.27 -3.90
N LYS A 56 -5.11 24.33 -2.76
CA LYS A 56 -4.79 25.28 -1.68
C LYS A 56 -3.75 24.76 -0.71
N ALA A 57 -3.85 23.49 -0.33
CA ALA A 57 -2.92 22.87 0.62
C ALA A 57 -1.67 22.32 -0.09
N GLY A 58 -1.73 22.04 -1.39
CA GLY A 58 -0.76 21.20 -2.09
C GLY A 58 -1.03 19.71 -1.87
N GLY A 59 -0.53 18.86 -2.78
CA GLY A 59 -0.66 17.41 -2.69
C GLY A 59 -1.98 16.87 -3.21
N GLY A 60 -2.35 15.68 -2.74
CA GLY A 60 -3.53 14.96 -3.22
C GLY A 60 -3.76 13.64 -2.52
N GLY A 61 -4.76 12.90 -2.99
CA GLY A 61 -5.10 11.61 -2.42
C GLY A 61 -6.15 10.84 -3.21
N VAL A 62 -6.37 9.61 -2.79
CA VAL A 62 -7.32 8.68 -3.40
C VAL A 62 -8.46 8.43 -2.43
N ASN A 63 -9.68 8.74 -2.85
CA ASN A 63 -10.90 8.47 -2.09
C ASN A 63 -11.64 7.26 -2.68
N PHE A 64 -12.08 6.36 -1.81
CA PHE A 64 -12.92 5.22 -2.14
C PHE A 64 -14.34 5.43 -1.62
N TYR A 65 -15.31 5.23 -2.51
CA TYR A 65 -16.73 5.43 -2.25
C TYR A 65 -17.51 4.15 -2.51
N LYS A 66 -18.61 4.00 -1.79
CA LYS A 66 -19.62 2.98 -2.07
C LYS A 66 -20.99 3.63 -2.20
N LYS A 67 -21.73 3.21 -3.23
CA LYS A 67 -23.13 3.57 -3.40
C LYS A 67 -23.96 2.84 -2.34
N LYS A 68 -24.70 3.59 -1.52
CA LYS A 68 -25.62 3.02 -0.52
C LYS A 68 -27.04 2.91 -1.12
N PRO A 69 -27.97 2.22 -0.43
CA PRO A 69 -29.37 2.09 -0.90
C PRO A 69 -30.08 3.42 -1.12
N ASP A 70 -29.64 4.48 -0.44
CA ASP A 70 -30.10 5.87 -0.65
C ASP A 70 -29.66 6.48 -2.00
N GLY A 71 -28.96 5.71 -2.83
CA GLY A 71 -28.45 6.14 -4.13
C GLY A 71 -27.20 7.01 -4.07
N LYS A 72 -26.77 7.45 -2.88
CA LYS A 72 -25.64 8.37 -2.69
C LYS A 72 -24.33 7.61 -2.57
N LEU A 73 -23.23 8.28 -2.93
CA LEU A 73 -21.88 7.78 -2.72
C LEU A 73 -21.40 8.17 -1.32
N HIS A 74 -21.06 7.17 -0.52
CA HIS A 74 -20.51 7.37 0.81
C HIS A 74 -19.03 7.02 0.79
N ARG A 75 -18.17 7.97 1.19
CA ARG A 75 -16.73 7.74 1.32
C ARG A 75 -16.49 6.71 2.43
N MET A 76 -15.78 5.64 2.11
CA MET A 76 -15.46 4.56 3.07
C MET A 76 -14.02 4.65 3.54
N PHE A 77 -13.14 5.11 2.66
CA PHE A 77 -11.72 5.18 2.91
C PHE A 77 -11.10 6.29 2.06
N ALA A 78 -10.04 6.90 2.58
CA ALA A 78 -9.22 7.84 1.85
C ALA A 78 -7.76 7.67 2.26
N VAL A 79 -6.87 7.93 1.32
CA VAL A 79 -5.42 7.99 1.55
C VAL A 79 -4.93 9.28 0.94
N ASP A 80 -4.25 10.09 1.74
CA ASP A 80 -3.92 11.46 1.41
C ASP A 80 -2.46 11.75 1.74
N TYR A 81 -1.83 12.53 0.88
CA TYR A 81 -0.48 13.05 1.06
C TYR A 81 -0.49 14.54 0.76
N HIS A 82 -0.36 15.35 1.80
CA HIS A 82 -0.33 16.80 1.72
C HIS A 82 0.42 17.39 2.91
N PRO A 83 0.87 18.66 2.84
CA PRO A 83 1.54 19.28 3.97
C PRO A 83 0.56 19.56 5.12
N PHE A 84 1.08 19.44 6.35
CA PHE A 84 0.46 19.88 7.58
C PHE A 84 1.40 20.86 8.28
N LYS A 85 0.83 21.88 8.90
CA LYS A 85 1.61 22.81 9.72
C LYS A 85 1.99 22.14 11.03
N ASP A 86 3.27 21.98 11.28
CA ASP A 86 3.78 21.47 12.56
C ASP A 86 3.65 22.57 13.62
N PRO A 87 2.93 22.35 14.74
CA PRO A 87 2.74 23.36 15.77
C PRO A 87 4.05 23.75 16.48
N LYS A 88 5.04 22.85 16.53
CA LYS A 88 6.32 23.09 17.22
C LYS A 88 7.27 23.93 16.38
N THR A 89 7.42 23.58 15.10
CA THR A 89 8.39 24.22 14.19
C THR A 89 7.76 25.32 13.35
N GLN A 90 6.43 25.43 13.32
CA GLN A 90 5.64 26.32 12.45
C GLN A 90 5.88 26.09 10.95
N GLN A 91 6.61 25.05 10.57
CA GLN A 91 6.90 24.69 9.19
C GLN A 91 5.88 23.69 8.65
N ASN A 92 5.69 23.72 7.34
CA ASN A 92 4.88 22.72 6.64
C ASN A 92 5.69 21.43 6.49
N GLN A 93 5.13 20.33 6.98
CA GLN A 93 5.67 19.00 6.80
C GLN A 93 4.71 18.16 5.97
N TRP A 94 5.23 17.56 4.91
CA TRP A 94 4.47 16.62 4.08
C TRP A 94 4.20 15.34 4.85
N ARG A 95 2.92 14.98 5.01
CA ARG A 95 2.53 13.81 5.78
C ARG A 95 1.53 12.95 5.03
N PHE A 96 1.77 11.65 5.11
CA PHE A 96 0.84 10.65 4.65
C PHE A 96 -0.13 10.31 5.78
N HIS A 97 -1.41 10.31 5.47
CA HIS A 97 -2.46 9.95 6.42
C HIS A 97 -3.63 9.31 5.68
N TYR A 98 -4.53 8.71 6.44
CA TYR A 98 -5.71 8.06 5.89
C TYR A 98 -6.97 8.44 6.67
N HIS A 99 -8.12 8.27 6.03
CA HIS A 99 -9.41 8.47 6.66
C HIS A 99 -10.23 7.18 6.58
N ARG A 100 -10.86 6.80 7.69
CA ARG A 100 -11.77 5.66 7.77
C ARG A 100 -12.87 5.90 8.80
N GLY A 101 -14.02 5.26 8.67
CA GLY A 101 -15.11 5.48 9.61
C GLY A 101 -16.46 5.01 9.11
N LYS A 102 -17.39 4.82 10.04
CA LYS A 102 -18.79 4.46 9.76
C LYS A 102 -19.66 5.68 9.46
N ASN A 103 -19.24 6.88 9.89
CA ASN A 103 -19.97 8.14 9.74
C ASN A 103 -19.04 9.29 9.35
N SER A 104 -19.63 10.43 8.96
CA SER A 104 -18.91 11.61 8.48
C SER A 104 -17.88 12.14 9.49
N SER A 105 -18.22 12.15 10.78
CA SER A 105 -17.31 12.59 11.84
C SER A 105 -16.04 11.72 11.88
N GLN A 106 -16.19 10.40 11.87
CA GLN A 106 -15.04 9.48 11.84
C GLN A 106 -14.25 9.56 10.53
N MET A 107 -14.94 9.79 9.41
CA MET A 107 -14.35 9.96 8.08
C MET A 107 -13.60 11.28 7.89
N ASN A 108 -13.75 12.25 8.80
CA ASN A 108 -13.01 13.52 8.75
C ASN A 108 -11.75 13.51 9.63
N LYS A 109 -11.54 12.44 10.41
CA LYS A 109 -10.34 12.30 11.24
C LYS A 109 -9.18 11.86 10.35
N HIS A 110 -8.20 12.75 10.16
CA HIS A 110 -6.87 12.39 9.67
C HIS A 110 -6.29 11.30 10.56
N ARG A 111 -5.68 10.25 10.03
CA ARG A 111 -5.00 9.25 10.86
C ARG A 111 -3.59 9.04 10.32
N PRO A 112 -2.57 9.22 11.15
CA PRO A 112 -1.20 9.12 10.69
C PRO A 112 -0.88 7.70 10.25
N TYR A 113 -0.09 7.60 9.19
CA TYR A 113 0.59 6.35 8.86
C TYR A 113 1.73 6.15 9.87
N GLN A 114 1.83 4.95 10.46
CA GLN A 114 2.80 4.62 11.52
C GLN A 114 2.51 5.15 12.94
N GLY A 115 1.26 5.55 13.27
CA GLY A 115 0.79 5.57 14.67
C GLY A 115 1.13 6.80 15.54
N GLY A 116 1.66 7.89 14.98
CA GLY A 116 1.93 9.15 15.72
C GLY A 116 1.48 10.42 14.97
N TRP A 117 0.97 11.41 15.71
CA TRP A 117 0.28 12.61 15.21
C TRP A 117 1.17 13.84 15.05
#